data_AF-A0A512C8A7-F1
#
_entry.id   AF-A0A512C8A7-F1
#
_cell.length_a   1.000
_cell.length_b   1.000
_cell.length_c   1.000
_cell.angle_alpha   90.00
_cell.angle_beta   90.00
_cell.angle_gamma   90.00
#
_symmetry.space_group_name_H-M   'P 1'
#
loop_
_entity.id
_entity.type
_entity.pdbx_description
1 polymer ?
#
loop_
_entity_poly.entity_id
_entity_poly.type
_entity_poly.pdbx_seq_one_letter_code
_entity_poly.pdbx_strand_id
1 'polypeptide(L)'
;MRKPLLLAYLFVILACTEEEGPSLPVVYEGNLEVRSLSDLENIAEKGYTKINGVLAIHYMDEVEDLSLLKDLQEVAGLIIRYNDNLQSLKGLENIQTVDFLEIESNLQLKELTGLENLESVSRILSIKNNDQLISLEGLKALTSLNEQFVLFDNLSLSNLNGLEKLQVANQVLITNNINLETLDGLENLSESADIRIYSNDSLVDLCALGNFVAQKGESDTYVAQLNRYNPTLEDFENNKCAMEP
;
A
#
# COMPACT_ATOMS: atom_id res chain seq x y z
N MET A 1 15.09 78.74 -32.23
CA MET A 1 14.90 77.31 -32.52
C MET A 1 15.43 76.49 -31.35
N ARG A 2 14.56 76.01 -30.47
CA ARG A 2 14.89 75.08 -29.37
C ARG A 2 14.01 73.84 -29.55
N LYS A 3 14.63 72.67 -29.67
CA LYS A 3 13.96 71.36 -29.76
C LYS A 3 13.37 71.00 -28.40
N PRO A 4 12.20 70.36 -28.30
CA PRO A 4 11.77 69.75 -27.04
C PRO A 4 12.51 68.42 -26.84
N LEU A 5 13.02 68.21 -25.63
CA LEU A 5 13.58 66.94 -25.17
C LEU A 5 12.40 66.02 -24.81
N LEU A 6 12.27 64.87 -25.49
CA LEU A 6 11.33 63.82 -25.10
C LEU A 6 11.87 63.14 -23.83
N LEU A 7 11.14 63.24 -22.72
CA LEU A 7 11.36 62.37 -21.56
C LEU A 7 10.69 61.02 -21.87
N ALA A 8 11.49 59.99 -22.16
CA ALA A 8 11.00 58.63 -22.24
C ALA A 8 10.74 58.13 -20.81
N TYR A 9 9.46 57.94 -20.46
CA TYR A 9 9.07 57.22 -19.25
C TYR A 9 9.40 55.73 -19.47
N LEU A 10 10.48 55.27 -18.83
CA LEU A 10 10.80 53.86 -18.72
C LEU A 10 9.78 53.22 -17.77
N PHE A 11 8.73 52.61 -18.33
CA PHE A 11 7.85 51.72 -17.59
C PHE A 11 8.66 50.45 -17.27
N VAL A 12 9.23 50.41 -16.06
CA VAL A 12 9.71 49.16 -15.48
C VAL A 12 8.46 48.35 -15.12
N ILE A 13 8.09 47.42 -16.00
CA ILE A 13 7.12 46.39 -15.67
C ILE A 13 7.84 45.49 -14.67
N LEU A 14 7.57 45.67 -13.37
CA LEU A 14 7.86 44.62 -12.39
C LEU A 14 6.97 43.44 -12.78
N ALA A 15 7.53 42.47 -13.50
CA ALA A 15 6.96 41.15 -13.55
C ALA A 15 7.14 40.57 -12.14
N CYS A 16 6.11 40.72 -11.30
CA CYS A 16 5.96 39.81 -10.17
C CYS A 16 5.80 38.42 -10.77
N THR A 17 6.80 37.57 -10.66
CA THR A 17 6.54 36.14 -10.64
C THR A 17 5.77 35.91 -9.34
N GLU A 18 4.45 35.81 -9.43
CA GLU A 18 3.71 35.10 -8.40
C GLU A 18 4.33 33.70 -8.39
N GLU A 19 5.20 33.45 -7.41
CA GLU A 19 5.43 32.09 -6.98
C GLU A 19 4.04 31.60 -6.57
N GLU A 20 3.39 30.86 -7.46
CA GLU A 20 2.14 30.18 -7.17
C GLU A 20 2.43 29.31 -5.94
N GLY A 21 2.03 29.81 -4.77
CA GLY A 21 1.96 28.98 -3.57
C GLY A 21 1.13 27.74 -3.90
N PRO A 22 1.29 26.64 -3.15
CA PRO A 22 0.60 25.40 -3.47
C PRO A 22 -0.89 25.67 -3.69
N SER A 23 -1.38 25.35 -4.89
CA SER A 23 -2.79 25.52 -5.25
C SER A 23 -3.64 24.84 -4.19
N LEU A 24 -4.74 25.48 -3.78
CA LEU A 24 -5.67 24.87 -2.83
C LEU A 24 -6.06 23.47 -3.30
N PRO A 25 -6.16 22.48 -2.39
CA PRO A 25 -6.54 21.12 -2.77
C PRO A 25 -7.91 21.13 -3.43
N VAL A 26 -8.04 20.42 -4.54
CA VAL A 26 -9.32 20.22 -5.20
C VAL A 26 -9.96 18.97 -4.61
N VAL A 27 -11.06 19.15 -3.87
CA VAL A 27 -11.67 18.12 -3.03
C VAL A 27 -12.93 17.56 -3.68
N TYR A 28 -13.05 16.24 -3.72
CA TYR A 28 -14.32 15.54 -3.94
C TYR A 28 -14.92 15.13 -2.58
N GLU A 29 -16.20 15.42 -2.37
CA GLU A 29 -16.93 15.05 -1.15
C GLU A 29 -17.74 13.77 -1.36
N GLY A 30 -17.46 12.74 -0.55
CA GLY A 30 -18.13 11.45 -0.60
C GLY A 30 -17.32 10.36 -1.28
N ASN A 31 -17.97 9.22 -1.50
CA ASN A 31 -17.36 8.06 -2.14
C ASN A 31 -17.43 8.20 -3.67
N LEU A 32 -16.37 7.78 -4.34
CA LEU A 32 -16.26 7.78 -5.80
C LEU A 32 -16.07 6.35 -6.30
N GLU A 33 -16.85 5.96 -7.31
CA GLU A 33 -16.68 4.68 -8.00
C GLU A 33 -16.13 4.93 -9.40
N VAL A 34 -15.12 4.15 -9.79
CA VAL A 34 -14.47 4.19 -11.10
C VAL A 34 -14.66 2.83 -11.75
N ARG A 35 -15.39 2.79 -12.87
CA ARG A 35 -15.73 1.58 -13.63
C ARG A 35 -15.35 1.65 -15.11
N SER A 36 -14.67 2.72 -15.50
CA SER A 36 -14.24 2.96 -16.88
C SER A 36 -13.08 3.95 -16.94
N LEU A 37 -12.35 3.95 -18.05
CA LEU A 37 -11.32 4.94 -18.36
C LEU A 37 -11.88 6.36 -18.28
N SER A 38 -13.10 6.59 -18.76
CA SER A 38 -13.75 7.91 -18.70
C SER A 38 -13.99 8.40 -17.26
N ASP A 39 -14.18 7.51 -16.29
CA ASP A 39 -14.28 7.89 -14.88
C ASP A 39 -12.91 8.37 -14.34
N LEU A 40 -11.82 7.67 -14.69
CA LEU A 40 -10.46 8.11 -14.34
C LEU A 40 -10.10 9.44 -15.02
N GLU A 41 -10.42 9.58 -16.30
CA GLU A 41 -10.23 10.83 -17.04
C GLU A 41 -11.00 11.97 -16.36
N ASN A 42 -12.21 11.71 -15.87
CA ASN A 42 -12.97 12.71 -15.12
C ASN A 42 -12.25 13.16 -13.85
N ILE A 43 -11.66 12.25 -13.08
CA ILE A 43 -10.88 12.60 -11.88
C ILE A 43 -9.71 13.50 -12.26
N ALA A 44 -8.95 13.11 -13.29
CA ALA A 44 -7.79 13.84 -13.77
C ALA A 44 -8.17 15.23 -14.32
N GLU A 45 -9.23 15.33 -15.12
CA GLU A 45 -9.73 16.58 -15.68
C GLU A 45 -10.25 17.55 -14.60
N LYS A 46 -10.84 17.01 -13.54
CA LYS A 46 -11.25 17.81 -12.36
C LYS A 46 -10.06 18.22 -11.51
N GLY A 47 -8.90 17.56 -11.67
CA GLY A 47 -7.69 17.82 -10.92
C GLY A 47 -7.84 17.51 -9.44
N TYR A 48 -8.65 16.50 -9.07
CA TYR A 48 -8.86 16.15 -7.67
C TYR A 48 -7.55 15.73 -7.00
N THR A 49 -7.18 16.44 -5.94
CA THR A 49 -6.02 16.10 -5.11
C THR A 49 -6.44 15.42 -3.81
N LYS A 50 -7.74 15.47 -3.47
CA LYS A 50 -8.29 14.84 -2.27
C LYS A 50 -9.70 14.29 -2.49
N ILE A 51 -9.96 13.11 -1.96
CA ILE A 51 -11.29 12.49 -1.90
C ILE A 51 -11.66 12.27 -0.42
N ASN A 52 -12.67 12.99 0.07
CA ASN A 52 -13.24 12.83 1.41
C ASN A 52 -14.19 11.62 1.46
N GLY A 53 -13.64 10.45 1.19
CA GLY A 53 -14.37 9.20 1.13
C GLY A 53 -13.56 8.09 0.50
N VAL A 54 -14.26 7.02 0.14
CA VAL A 54 -13.70 5.83 -0.49
C VAL A 54 -13.59 6.05 -1.99
N LEU A 55 -12.42 5.79 -2.57
CA LEU A 55 -12.23 5.62 -4.00
C LEU A 55 -12.24 4.12 -4.32
N ALA A 56 -13.27 3.67 -5.03
CA ALA A 56 -13.41 2.28 -5.45
C ALA A 56 -13.19 2.15 -6.95
N ILE A 57 -12.11 1.47 -7.34
CA ILE A 57 -11.69 1.20 -8.72
C ILE A 57 -11.91 -0.28 -9.00
N HIS A 58 -12.86 -0.58 -9.88
CA HIS A 58 -13.21 -1.96 -10.20
C HIS A 58 -13.70 -2.17 -11.62
N TYR A 59 -13.48 -3.37 -12.15
CA TYR A 59 -13.93 -3.77 -13.49
C TYR A 59 -13.34 -2.92 -14.63
N MET A 60 -12.10 -2.46 -14.47
CA MET A 60 -11.40 -1.66 -15.47
C MET A 60 -10.43 -2.48 -16.32
N ASP A 61 -10.97 -3.29 -17.22
CA ASP A 61 -10.17 -4.18 -18.08
C ASP A 61 -9.48 -3.42 -19.23
N GLU A 62 -9.69 -2.13 -19.37
CA GLU A 62 -9.12 -1.30 -20.43
C GLU A 62 -7.85 -0.52 -20.02
N VAL A 63 -7.47 -0.60 -18.74
CA VAL A 63 -6.29 0.09 -18.20
C VAL A 63 -5.25 -0.88 -17.65
N GLU A 64 -3.98 -0.51 -17.79
CA GLU A 64 -2.85 -1.27 -17.26
C GLU A 64 -2.25 -0.61 -16.00
N ASP A 65 -2.52 0.68 -15.78
CA ASP A 65 -2.09 1.44 -14.60
C ASP A 65 -3.10 2.54 -14.22
N LEU A 66 -2.82 3.24 -13.12
CA LEU A 66 -3.65 4.31 -12.57
C LEU A 66 -3.01 5.69 -12.74
N SER A 67 -2.16 5.91 -13.75
CA SER A 67 -1.34 7.13 -13.89
C SER A 67 -2.16 8.43 -13.96
N LEU A 68 -3.46 8.33 -14.29
CA LEU A 68 -4.41 9.44 -14.25
C LEU A 68 -4.73 9.93 -12.84
N LEU A 69 -4.37 9.18 -11.80
CA LEU A 69 -4.52 9.55 -10.40
C LEU A 69 -3.29 10.23 -9.80
N LYS A 70 -2.24 10.50 -10.59
CA LYS A 70 -0.94 11.04 -10.12
C LYS A 70 -1.02 12.29 -9.24
N ASP A 71 -2.10 13.07 -9.31
CA ASP A 71 -2.27 14.31 -8.55
C ASP A 71 -3.02 14.08 -7.22
N LEU A 72 -3.58 12.87 -6.99
CA LEU A 72 -4.30 12.48 -5.79
C LEU A 72 -3.32 12.27 -4.62
N GLN A 73 -3.53 12.99 -3.53
CA GLN A 73 -2.66 13.00 -2.34
C GLN A 73 -3.35 12.39 -1.12
N GLU A 74 -4.66 12.57 -1.02
CA GLU A 74 -5.43 12.13 0.15
C GLU A 74 -6.71 11.41 -0.27
N VAL A 75 -6.95 10.26 0.36
CA VAL A 75 -8.17 9.48 0.21
C VAL A 75 -8.45 8.74 1.51
N ALA A 76 -9.71 8.66 1.93
CA ALA A 76 -10.04 7.96 3.17
C ALA A 76 -9.85 6.45 3.02
N GLY A 77 -10.26 5.87 1.89
CA GLY A 77 -10.04 4.45 1.63
C GLY A 77 -9.90 4.13 0.15
N LEU A 78 -9.11 3.09 -0.14
CA LEU A 78 -8.88 2.61 -1.49
C LEU A 78 -9.37 1.18 -1.62
N ILE A 79 -10.22 0.94 -2.61
CA ILE A 79 -10.63 -0.40 -3.03
C ILE A 79 -10.22 -0.54 -4.49
N ILE A 80 -9.33 -1.49 -4.79
CA ILE A 80 -8.82 -1.75 -6.13
C ILE A 80 -9.05 -3.22 -6.42
N ARG A 81 -10.12 -3.54 -7.16
CA ARG A 81 -10.51 -4.95 -7.34
C ARG A 81 -11.08 -5.29 -8.69
N TYR A 82 -10.91 -6.54 -9.13
CA TYR A 82 -11.45 -7.03 -10.40
C TYR A 82 -11.03 -6.17 -11.60
N ASN A 83 -9.77 -5.73 -11.65
CA ASN A 83 -9.20 -5.04 -12.81
C ASN A 83 -8.22 -6.00 -13.49
N ASP A 84 -8.72 -6.84 -14.39
CA ASP A 84 -7.97 -8.04 -14.82
C ASP A 84 -6.69 -7.67 -15.56
N ASN A 85 -6.65 -6.53 -16.26
CA ASN A 85 -5.48 -6.07 -17.01
C ASN A 85 -4.57 -5.09 -16.24
N LEU A 86 -4.92 -4.73 -15.00
CA LEU A 86 -4.13 -3.81 -14.18
C LEU A 86 -2.81 -4.47 -13.78
N GLN A 87 -1.69 -3.90 -14.20
CA GLN A 87 -0.33 -4.41 -13.95
C GLN A 87 0.42 -3.63 -12.87
N SER A 88 0.01 -2.40 -12.59
CA SER A 88 0.66 -1.49 -11.65
C SER A 88 -0.33 -0.53 -11.00
N LEU A 89 0.00 -0.04 -9.80
CA LEU A 89 -0.73 1.02 -9.09
C LEU A 89 -0.11 2.40 -9.30
N LYS A 90 0.80 2.53 -10.27
CA LYS A 90 1.42 3.79 -10.68
C LYS A 90 0.35 4.87 -10.85
N GLY A 91 0.61 6.05 -10.31
CA GLY A 91 -0.37 7.12 -10.13
C GLY A 91 -0.82 7.31 -8.67
N LEU A 92 -0.53 6.37 -7.77
CA LEU A 92 -0.85 6.49 -6.33
C LEU A 92 0.33 6.98 -5.48
N GLU A 93 1.44 7.42 -6.09
CA GLU A 93 2.72 7.67 -5.41
C GLU A 93 2.62 8.76 -4.34
N ASN A 94 1.62 9.63 -4.40
CA ASN A 94 1.44 10.72 -3.46
C ASN A 94 0.60 10.34 -2.23
N ILE A 95 0.01 9.15 -2.19
CA ILE A 95 -0.76 8.66 -1.05
C ILE A 95 0.19 8.19 0.05
N GLN A 96 0.13 8.87 1.21
CA GLN A 96 0.97 8.53 2.38
C GLN A 96 0.18 7.79 3.47
N THR A 97 -1.11 8.05 3.57
CA THR A 97 -1.97 7.46 4.61
C THR A 97 -3.34 7.15 4.03
N VAL A 98 -3.93 6.03 4.44
CA VAL A 98 -5.33 5.68 4.18
C VAL A 98 -5.95 5.03 5.41
N ASP A 99 -7.26 5.09 5.56
CA ASP A 99 -7.94 4.32 6.61
C ASP A 99 -7.97 2.84 6.26
N PHE A 100 -8.25 2.49 5.01
CA PHE A 100 -8.20 1.11 4.56
C PHE A 100 -7.76 1.00 3.10
N LEU A 101 -7.06 -0.10 2.79
CA LEU A 101 -6.58 -0.46 1.47
C LEU A 101 -6.96 -1.91 1.18
N GLU A 102 -7.79 -2.10 0.17
CA GLU A 102 -8.16 -3.41 -0.37
C GLU A 102 -7.65 -3.54 -1.80
N ILE A 103 -6.82 -4.55 -2.05
CA ILE A 103 -6.31 -4.91 -3.38
C ILE A 103 -6.69 -6.36 -3.64
N GLU A 104 -7.72 -6.58 -4.45
CA GLU A 104 -8.32 -7.91 -4.61
C GLU A 104 -8.55 -8.31 -6.07
N SER A 105 -8.15 -9.51 -6.46
CA SER A 105 -8.49 -10.05 -7.80
C SER A 105 -8.05 -9.14 -8.96
N ASN A 106 -6.83 -8.60 -8.92
CA ASN A 106 -6.21 -7.91 -10.05
C ASN A 106 -5.22 -8.88 -10.72
N LEU A 107 -5.72 -9.68 -11.66
CA LEU A 107 -5.06 -10.91 -12.11
C LEU A 107 -3.68 -10.71 -12.78
N GLN A 108 -3.39 -9.53 -13.31
CA GLN A 108 -2.10 -9.19 -13.93
C GLN A 108 -1.20 -8.32 -13.04
N LEU A 109 -1.63 -7.98 -11.82
CA LEU A 109 -0.86 -7.15 -10.90
C LEU A 109 0.33 -7.94 -10.34
N LYS A 110 1.54 -7.51 -10.67
CA LYS A 110 2.78 -8.21 -10.27
C LYS A 110 3.46 -7.60 -9.06
N GLU A 111 3.31 -6.30 -8.91
CA GLU A 111 3.98 -5.49 -7.89
C GLU A 111 3.03 -4.39 -7.43
N LEU A 112 3.28 -3.85 -6.24
CA LEU A 112 2.53 -2.72 -5.69
C LEU A 112 3.17 -1.36 -6.03
N THR A 113 3.86 -1.29 -7.18
CA THR A 113 4.47 -0.05 -7.68
C THR A 113 3.43 1.07 -7.72
N GLY A 114 3.74 2.22 -7.13
CA GLY A 114 2.79 3.30 -6.89
C GLY A 114 2.47 3.52 -5.40
N LEU A 115 2.76 2.57 -4.51
CA LEU A 115 2.51 2.71 -3.07
C LEU A 115 3.76 3.03 -2.24
N GLU A 116 4.89 3.37 -2.87
CA GLU A 116 6.22 3.45 -2.24
C GLU A 116 6.32 4.43 -1.08
N ASN A 117 5.38 5.37 -0.99
CA ASN A 117 5.31 6.41 0.04
C ASN A 117 4.17 6.17 1.05
N LEU A 118 3.46 5.04 0.98
CA LEU A 118 2.41 4.68 1.94
C LEU A 118 3.05 4.34 3.30
N GLU A 119 2.91 5.24 4.26
CA GLU A 119 3.55 5.14 5.58
C GLU A 119 2.65 4.45 6.62
N SER A 120 1.34 4.60 6.50
CA SER A 120 0.39 4.02 7.46
C SER A 120 -0.96 3.66 6.84
N VAL A 121 -1.57 2.61 7.40
CA VAL A 121 -2.96 2.22 7.14
C VAL A 121 -3.70 2.18 8.48
N SER A 122 -4.69 3.05 8.67
CA SER A 122 -5.30 3.22 10.00
C SER A 122 -6.09 1.98 10.44
N ARG A 123 -6.60 1.18 9.51
CA ARG A 123 -7.51 0.08 9.80
C ARG A 123 -7.06 -1.20 9.12
N ILE A 124 -7.47 -1.42 7.87
CA ILE A 124 -7.34 -2.71 7.21
C ILE A 124 -6.46 -2.57 5.98
N LEU A 125 -5.41 -3.39 5.91
CA LEU A 125 -4.68 -3.69 4.69
C LEU A 125 -5.06 -5.12 4.27
N SER A 126 -5.74 -5.26 3.14
CA SER A 126 -6.21 -6.53 2.61
C SER A 126 -5.71 -6.73 1.19
N ILE A 127 -4.80 -7.70 1.00
CA ILE A 127 -4.24 -8.07 -0.30
C ILE A 127 -4.64 -9.51 -0.59
N LYS A 128 -5.54 -9.70 -1.57
CA LYS A 128 -6.21 -10.99 -1.80
C LYS A 128 -6.27 -11.39 -3.26
N ASN A 129 -6.12 -12.67 -3.57
CA ASN A 129 -6.42 -13.21 -4.90
C ASN A 129 -5.66 -12.49 -6.05
N ASN A 130 -4.45 -11.97 -5.80
CA ASN A 130 -3.62 -11.39 -6.85
C ASN A 130 -2.56 -12.43 -7.25
N ASP A 131 -2.98 -13.43 -8.03
CA ASP A 131 -2.20 -14.64 -8.31
C ASP A 131 -0.82 -14.36 -8.93
N GLN A 132 -0.64 -13.26 -9.65
CA GLN A 132 0.63 -12.85 -10.27
C GLN A 132 1.49 -11.94 -9.38
N LEU A 133 1.03 -11.56 -8.18
CA LEU A 133 1.75 -10.69 -7.26
C LEU A 133 2.98 -11.43 -6.72
N ILE A 134 4.16 -10.94 -7.07
CA ILE A 134 5.45 -11.54 -6.69
C ILE A 134 6.18 -10.73 -5.61
N SER A 135 5.73 -9.52 -5.31
CA SER A 135 6.46 -8.60 -4.44
C SER A 135 5.55 -7.59 -3.73
N LEU A 136 5.89 -7.29 -2.48
CA LEU A 136 5.30 -6.22 -1.69
C LEU A 136 6.21 -4.98 -1.57
N GLU A 137 7.27 -4.85 -2.39
CA GLU A 137 8.24 -3.73 -2.34
C GLU A 137 7.63 -2.34 -2.47
N GLY A 138 6.42 -2.26 -3.06
CA GLY A 138 5.63 -1.03 -3.04
C GLY A 138 5.28 -0.56 -1.62
N LEU A 139 5.31 -1.41 -0.60
CA LEU A 139 4.98 -1.08 0.79
C LEU A 139 6.20 -0.74 1.66
N LYS A 140 7.38 -0.55 1.09
CA LYS A 140 8.66 -0.33 1.82
C LYS A 140 8.68 0.87 2.80
N ALA A 141 7.71 1.76 2.72
CA ALA A 141 7.54 2.88 3.64
C ALA A 141 6.58 2.58 4.79
N LEU A 142 5.80 1.49 4.73
CA LEU A 142 4.75 1.17 5.68
C LEU A 142 5.35 0.84 7.05
N THR A 143 4.97 1.64 8.04
CA THR A 143 5.46 1.49 9.43
C THR A 143 4.39 0.99 10.37
N SER A 144 3.12 1.28 10.10
CA SER A 144 2.02 1.00 11.01
C SER A 144 0.73 0.59 10.30
N LEU A 145 0.06 -0.39 10.89
CA LEU A 145 -1.26 -0.87 10.55
C LEU A 145 -2.06 -1.12 11.83
N ASN A 146 -2.97 -0.20 12.18
CA ASN A 146 -3.49 -0.22 13.55
C ASN A 146 -4.56 -1.29 13.82
N GLU A 147 -5.22 -1.84 12.80
CA GLU A 147 -6.19 -2.93 12.99
C GLU A 147 -5.71 -4.25 12.37
N GLN A 148 -5.86 -4.46 11.06
CA GLN A 148 -5.75 -5.82 10.49
C GLN A 148 -4.94 -5.86 9.19
N PHE A 149 -3.93 -6.75 9.15
CA PHE A 149 -3.27 -7.20 7.93
C PHE A 149 -3.88 -8.52 7.47
N VAL A 150 -4.38 -8.57 6.25
CA VAL A 150 -4.86 -9.80 5.60
C VAL A 150 -4.11 -10.02 4.30
N LEU A 151 -3.41 -11.14 4.23
CA LEU A 151 -2.72 -11.63 3.04
C LEU A 151 -3.26 -13.02 2.69
N PHE A 152 -4.04 -13.11 1.61
CA PHE A 152 -4.79 -14.32 1.28
C PHE A 152 -4.73 -14.68 -0.20
N ASP A 153 -4.49 -15.95 -0.54
CA ASP A 153 -4.53 -16.43 -1.93
C ASP A 153 -3.67 -15.58 -2.91
N ASN A 154 -2.45 -15.16 -2.53
CA ASN A 154 -1.50 -14.53 -3.46
C ASN A 154 -0.46 -15.56 -3.89
N LEU A 155 -0.86 -16.39 -4.86
CA LEU A 155 -0.19 -17.66 -5.15
C LEU A 155 1.27 -17.54 -5.60
N SER A 156 1.71 -16.42 -6.20
CA SER A 156 3.09 -16.25 -6.66
C SER A 156 4.05 -15.62 -5.65
N LEU A 157 3.54 -15.18 -4.50
CA LEU A 157 4.35 -14.48 -3.50
C LEU A 157 5.18 -15.48 -2.68
N SER A 158 6.51 -15.30 -2.63
CA SER A 158 7.44 -16.21 -1.95
C SER A 158 7.96 -15.71 -0.59
N ASN A 159 7.87 -14.40 -0.34
CA ASN A 159 8.26 -13.75 0.92
C ASN A 159 7.46 -12.45 1.10
N LEU A 160 7.71 -11.72 2.20
CA LEU A 160 7.02 -10.47 2.52
C LEU A 160 7.95 -9.25 2.42
N ASN A 161 9.03 -9.35 1.64
CA ASN A 161 9.95 -8.22 1.41
C ASN A 161 9.18 -7.01 0.87
N GLY A 162 9.56 -5.83 1.35
CA GLY A 162 8.80 -4.61 1.27
C GLY A 162 8.04 -4.26 2.55
N LEU A 163 7.98 -5.14 3.55
CA LEU A 163 7.38 -4.84 4.86
C LEU A 163 8.40 -4.54 5.96
N GLU A 164 9.68 -4.38 5.64
CA GLU A 164 10.79 -4.35 6.61
C GLU A 164 10.66 -3.23 7.65
N LYS A 165 9.86 -2.20 7.38
CA LYS A 165 9.62 -1.08 8.31
C LYS A 165 8.38 -1.26 9.20
N LEU A 166 7.56 -2.28 8.94
CA LEU A 166 6.31 -2.51 9.66
C LEU A 166 6.62 -2.90 11.11
N GLN A 167 6.16 -2.08 12.05
CA GLN A 167 6.39 -2.28 13.50
C GLN A 167 5.14 -2.71 14.24
N VAL A 168 3.98 -2.27 13.77
CA VAL A 168 2.69 -2.48 14.44
C VAL A 168 1.69 -3.03 13.43
N ALA A 169 1.12 -4.19 13.76
CA ALA A 169 -0.02 -4.78 13.07
C ALA A 169 -0.89 -5.54 14.08
N ASN A 170 -1.97 -4.93 14.57
CA ASN A 170 -2.72 -5.47 15.70
C ASN A 170 -3.26 -6.89 15.45
N GLN A 171 -3.70 -7.20 14.23
CA GLN A 171 -4.03 -8.55 13.78
C GLN A 171 -3.32 -8.87 12.47
N VAL A 172 -2.62 -10.00 12.40
CA VAL A 172 -1.98 -10.49 11.18
C VAL A 172 -2.60 -11.82 10.79
N LEU A 173 -3.17 -11.88 9.59
CA LEU A 173 -3.70 -13.09 9.00
C LEU A 173 -3.03 -13.37 7.65
N ILE A 174 -2.22 -14.42 7.60
CA ILE A 174 -1.52 -14.86 6.39
C ILE A 174 -2.00 -16.27 6.06
N THR A 175 -2.72 -16.43 4.95
CA THR A 175 -3.33 -17.73 4.64
C THR A 175 -3.40 -18.06 3.16
N ASN A 176 -3.22 -19.34 2.82
CA ASN A 176 -3.26 -19.85 1.45
C ASN A 176 -2.29 -19.17 0.45
N ASN A 177 -1.17 -18.63 0.91
CA ASN A 177 -0.12 -18.18 0.00
C ASN A 177 0.81 -19.38 -0.26
N ILE A 178 0.39 -20.28 -1.15
CA ILE A 178 0.95 -21.64 -1.27
C ILE A 178 2.45 -21.68 -1.61
N ASN A 179 2.98 -20.65 -2.27
CA ASN A 179 4.40 -20.53 -2.61
C ASN A 179 5.17 -19.63 -1.62
N LEU A 180 4.55 -19.13 -0.56
CA LEU A 180 5.22 -18.36 0.48
C LEU A 180 6.18 -19.29 1.24
N GLU A 181 7.47 -19.00 1.17
CA GLU A 181 8.53 -19.83 1.77
C GLU A 181 9.03 -19.27 3.10
N THR A 182 9.02 -17.95 3.24
CA THR A 182 9.48 -17.22 4.42
C THR A 182 8.58 -16.03 4.77
N LEU A 183 8.64 -15.57 6.02
CA LEU A 183 8.06 -14.31 6.49
C LEU A 183 9.05 -13.14 6.47
N ASP A 184 10.21 -13.28 5.81
CA ASP A 184 11.17 -12.19 5.58
C ASP A 184 10.45 -10.92 5.15
N GLY A 185 10.83 -9.79 5.73
CA GLY A 185 10.10 -8.52 5.69
C GLY A 185 9.36 -8.19 6.99
N LEU A 186 9.05 -9.16 7.85
CA LEU A 186 8.39 -8.90 9.15
C LEU A 186 9.35 -8.77 10.34
N GLU A 187 10.65 -8.62 10.11
CA GLU A 187 11.67 -8.64 11.16
C GLU A 187 11.47 -7.55 12.21
N ASN A 188 10.89 -6.40 11.83
CA ASN A 188 10.66 -5.29 12.74
C ASN A 188 9.27 -5.27 13.37
N LEU A 189 8.40 -6.25 13.05
CA LEU A 189 7.09 -6.36 13.67
C LEU A 189 7.26 -6.72 15.15
N SER A 190 6.92 -5.77 16.03
CA SER A 190 7.06 -5.91 17.48
C SER A 190 5.74 -5.92 18.22
N GLU A 191 4.70 -5.30 17.66
CA GLU A 191 3.41 -5.14 18.31
C GLU A 191 2.30 -5.79 17.47
N SER A 192 1.70 -6.85 18.02
CA SER A 192 0.52 -7.53 17.48
C SER A 192 -0.23 -8.22 18.61
N ALA A 193 -1.57 -8.19 18.58
CA ALA A 193 -2.38 -8.93 19.54
C ALA A 193 -2.67 -10.37 19.08
N ASP A 194 -2.64 -10.62 17.77
CA ASP A 194 -3.02 -11.92 17.19
C ASP A 194 -2.34 -12.13 15.83
N ILE A 195 -1.42 -13.10 15.77
CA ILE A 195 -0.77 -13.54 14.53
C ILE A 195 -1.27 -14.95 14.19
N ARG A 196 -1.83 -15.07 12.99
CA ARG A 196 -2.49 -16.27 12.47
C ARG A 196 -1.97 -16.61 11.09
N ILE A 197 -1.32 -17.76 10.99
CA ILE A 197 -0.64 -18.20 9.78
C ILE A 197 -1.10 -19.61 9.43
N TYR A 198 -1.86 -19.73 8.34
CA TYR A 198 -2.54 -20.98 8.01
C TYR A 198 -2.44 -21.37 6.55
N SER A 199 -2.22 -22.66 6.27
CA SER A 199 -2.34 -23.21 4.91
C SER A 199 -1.36 -22.58 3.91
N ASN A 200 -0.15 -22.24 4.34
CA ASN A 200 0.94 -21.82 3.44
C ASN A 200 1.87 -23.02 3.21
N ASP A 201 1.58 -23.77 2.14
CA ASP A 201 2.12 -25.11 1.87
C ASP A 201 3.64 -25.18 1.66
N SER A 202 4.28 -24.05 1.35
CA SER A 202 5.74 -23.93 1.18
C SER A 202 6.45 -23.23 2.34
N LEU A 203 5.72 -22.75 3.35
CA LEU A 203 6.25 -21.87 4.38
C LEU A 203 7.11 -22.64 5.40
N VAL A 204 8.43 -22.48 5.30
CA VAL A 204 9.43 -23.20 6.08
C VAL A 204 10.17 -22.32 7.08
N ASP A 205 10.19 -21.00 6.88
CA ASP A 205 10.90 -20.05 7.73
C ASP A 205 9.95 -18.99 8.30
N LEU A 206 9.82 -18.94 9.62
CA LEU A 206 9.01 -17.95 10.34
C LEU A 206 9.87 -17.08 11.27
N CYS A 207 11.20 -17.14 11.15
CA CYS A 207 12.14 -16.48 12.06
C CYS A 207 12.02 -14.96 12.08
N ALA A 208 11.48 -14.34 11.01
CA ALA A 208 11.19 -12.91 10.98
C ALA A 208 10.28 -12.46 12.15
N LEU A 209 9.45 -13.34 12.71
CA LEU A 209 8.60 -13.02 13.87
C LEU A 209 9.34 -12.96 15.22
N GLY A 210 10.67 -13.13 15.25
CA GLY A 210 11.44 -13.17 16.48
C GLY A 210 11.25 -11.92 17.36
N ASN A 211 11.13 -10.73 16.76
CA ASN A 211 10.93 -9.49 17.52
C ASN A 211 9.55 -9.41 18.19
N PHE A 212 8.50 -9.86 17.50
CA PHE A 212 7.16 -10.01 18.09
C PHE A 212 7.22 -11.01 19.25
N VAL A 213 7.80 -12.19 19.06
CA VAL A 213 7.85 -13.23 20.10
C VAL A 213 8.60 -12.74 21.34
N ALA A 214 9.67 -11.95 21.17
CA ALA A 214 10.44 -11.37 22.27
C ALA A 214 9.71 -10.27 23.05
N GLN A 215 8.71 -9.62 22.44
CA GLN A 215 8.04 -8.43 22.99
C GLN A 215 6.56 -8.66 23.35
N LYS A 216 5.98 -9.79 22.92
CA LYS A 216 4.57 -10.11 23.12
C LYS A 216 4.15 -10.05 24.61
N GLY A 217 2.95 -9.55 24.84
CA GLY A 217 2.24 -9.62 26.11
C GLY A 217 1.68 -11.00 26.44
N GLU A 218 1.16 -11.15 27.66
CA GLU A 218 0.53 -12.41 28.11
C GLU A 218 -0.78 -12.74 27.36
N SER A 219 -1.47 -11.70 26.87
CA SER A 219 -2.72 -11.82 26.11
C SER A 219 -2.53 -12.04 24.61
N ASP A 220 -1.30 -11.85 24.12
CA ASP A 220 -1.03 -11.86 22.68
C ASP A 220 -0.95 -13.29 22.17
N THR A 221 -1.52 -13.51 21.00
CA THR A 221 -1.74 -14.84 20.46
C THR A 221 -0.94 -15.06 19.18
N TYR A 222 -0.43 -16.28 19.04
CA TYR A 222 0.28 -16.74 17.87
C TYR A 222 -0.16 -18.15 17.53
N VAL A 223 -0.56 -18.37 16.28
CA VAL A 223 -0.93 -19.67 15.77
C VAL A 223 -0.39 -19.86 14.36
N ALA A 224 0.44 -20.89 14.20
CA ALA A 224 0.82 -21.44 12.90
C ALA A 224 0.28 -22.87 12.79
N GLN A 225 -0.57 -23.14 11.80
CA GLN A 225 -1.06 -24.49 11.51
C GLN A 225 -1.22 -24.72 10.01
N LEU A 226 -1.15 -25.97 9.57
CA LEU A 226 -1.32 -26.33 8.15
C LEU A 226 -0.31 -25.65 7.20
N ASN A 227 0.80 -25.10 7.71
CA ASN A 227 1.93 -24.67 6.88
C ASN A 227 2.92 -25.81 6.71
N ARG A 228 3.94 -25.64 5.84
CA ARG A 228 5.02 -26.62 5.73
C ARG A 228 5.74 -26.82 7.06
N TYR A 229 6.01 -25.73 7.78
CA TYR A 229 6.55 -25.72 9.12
C TYR A 229 5.66 -24.90 10.06
N ASN A 230 5.45 -25.39 11.27
CA ASN A 230 4.51 -24.81 12.24
C ASN A 230 5.20 -24.71 13.62
N PRO A 231 6.20 -23.82 13.78
CA PRO A 231 6.88 -23.66 15.05
C PRO A 231 5.90 -23.20 16.12
N THR A 232 6.10 -23.66 17.35
CA THR A 232 5.43 -23.13 18.54
C THR A 232 6.20 -21.92 19.08
N LEU A 233 5.61 -21.17 20.02
CA LEU A 233 6.34 -20.11 20.72
C LEU A 233 7.62 -20.64 21.43
N GLU A 234 7.60 -21.86 21.96
CA GLU A 234 8.77 -22.51 22.57
C GLU A 234 9.87 -22.80 21.54
N ASP A 235 9.50 -23.08 20.28
CA ASP A 235 10.49 -23.30 19.22
C ASP A 235 11.27 -22.01 18.91
N PHE A 236 10.64 -20.84 18.95
CA PHE A 236 11.34 -19.56 18.82
C PHE A 236 12.36 -19.34 19.94
N GLU A 237 12.03 -19.67 21.19
CA GLU A 237 12.94 -19.56 22.34
C GLU A 237 14.18 -20.47 22.19
N ASN A 238 14.03 -21.57 21.46
CA ASN A 238 15.09 -22.54 21.18
C ASN A 238 15.79 -22.33 19.83
N ASN A 239 15.54 -21.20 19.14
CA ASN A 239 16.06 -20.88 17.79
C ASN A 239 15.66 -21.92 16.72
N LYS A 240 14.48 -22.50 16.84
CA LYS A 240 13.87 -23.46 15.90
C LYS A 240 12.70 -22.83 15.14
N CYS A 241 12.82 -21.56 14.77
CA CYS A 241 11.78 -20.83 14.03
C CYS A 241 11.75 -21.13 12.53
N ALA A 242 12.72 -21.91 12.02
CA ALA A 242 12.77 -22.40 10.64
C ALA A 242 12.95 -23.92 10.60
N MET A 243 12.46 -24.54 9.53
CA MET A 243 12.67 -25.96 9.27
C MET A 243 14.14 -26.24 8.91
N GLU A 244 14.79 -27.14 9.64
CA GLU A 244 16.14 -27.58 9.28
C GLU A 244 16.14 -28.31 7.91
N PRO A 245 17.20 -28.15 7.09
CA PRO A 245 17.32 -28.78 5.77
C PRO A 245 17.46 -30.31 5.81
#